data_AF-A0A935PBX0-F1
#
_entry.id   AF-A0A935PBX0-F1
#
_cell.length_a   1.000
_cell.length_b   1.000
_cell.length_c   1.000
_cell.angle_alpha   90.00
_cell.angle_beta   90.00
_cell.angle_gamma   90.00
#
_symmetry.space_group_name_H-M   'P 1'
#
loop_
_entity.id
_entity.type
_entity.pdbx_description
1 polymer ?
#
loop_
_entity_poly.entity_id
_entity_poly.type
_entity_poly.pdbx_seq_one_letter_code
_entity_poly.pdbx_strand_id
1 'polypeptide(L)'
;MRFIYLVVIVAFAFFFVTFAFENPYSIQLKYYGYLYAEAPLYLIVFGAFLLGVIATALLGAIDRLRMTLRMNKLYRKIDELEQKNLSLMRGSSTQPPPSQPPGVM
;
A
#
# COMPACT_ATOMS: atom_id res chain seq x y z
N MET A 1 3.11 -17.62 -9.27
CA MET A 1 2.71 -16.78 -8.12
C MET A 1 1.31 -17.08 -7.60
N ARG A 2 0.22 -16.84 -8.35
CA ARG A 2 -1.17 -17.09 -7.87
C ARG A 2 -1.44 -18.51 -7.35
N PHE A 3 -0.92 -19.53 -8.04
CA PHE A 3 -1.04 -20.92 -7.60
C PHE A 3 -0.34 -21.18 -6.24
N ILE A 4 0.87 -20.64 -6.05
CA ILE A 4 1.61 -20.75 -4.78
C ILE A 4 0.84 -20.09 -3.64
N TYR A 5 0.24 -18.91 -3.88
CA TYR A 5 -0.61 -18.27 -2.88
C TYR A 5 -1.81 -19.14 -2.48
N LEU A 6 -2.48 -19.78 -3.45
CA LEU A 6 -3.58 -20.70 -3.15
C LEU A 6 -3.10 -21.90 -2.33
N VAL A 7 -1.97 -22.52 -2.69
CA VAL A 7 -1.40 -23.64 -1.94
C VAL A 7 -1.08 -23.24 -0.50
N VAL A 8 -0.47 -22.06 -0.30
CA VAL A 8 -0.16 -21.54 1.04
C VAL A 8 -1.43 -21.27 1.85
N ILE A 9 -2.45 -20.66 1.25
CA ILE A 9 -3.73 -20.39 1.93
C ILE A 9 -4.39 -21.70 2.35
N VAL A 10 -4.42 -22.70 1.47
CA VAL A 10 -5.00 -24.02 1.79
C VAL A 10 -4.19 -24.70 2.89
N ALA A 11 -2.86 -24.66 2.84
CA ALA A 11 -2.01 -25.21 3.89
C ALA A 11 -2.26 -24.55 5.26
N PHE A 12 -2.41 -23.22 5.31
CA PHE A 12 -2.79 -22.51 6.53
C PHE A 12 -4.19 -22.89 7.01
N ALA A 13 -5.17 -23.02 6.10
CA ALA A 13 -6.51 -23.45 6.47
C ALA A 13 -6.50 -24.85 7.11
N PHE A 14 -5.77 -25.80 6.52
CA PHE A 14 -5.57 -27.12 7.11
C PHE A 14 -4.89 -27.04 8.47
N PHE A 15 -3.82 -26.26 8.59
CA PHE A 15 -3.13 -26.03 9.86
C PHE A 15 -4.10 -25.54 10.95
N PHE A 16 -4.91 -24.52 10.66
CA PHE A 16 -5.90 -24.01 11.61
C PHE A 16 -6.92 -25.08 12.02
N VAL A 17 -7.48 -25.83 11.07
CA VAL A 17 -8.43 -26.90 11.38
C VAL A 17 -7.79 -27.97 12.26
N THR A 18 -6.59 -28.45 11.91
CA THR A 18 -5.87 -29.46 12.71
C THR A 18 -5.49 -28.93 14.09
N PHE A 19 -5.09 -27.67 14.19
CA PHE A 19 -4.77 -27.02 15.47
C PHE A 19 -5.99 -26.96 16.38
N ALA A 20 -7.16 -26.56 15.84
CA ALA A 20 -8.40 -26.52 16.61
C ALA A 20 -8.86 -27.90 17.06
N PHE A 21 -8.70 -28.91 16.20
CA PHE A 21 -9.09 -30.29 16.52
C PHE A 21 -8.18 -30.93 17.57
N GLU A 22 -6.87 -30.73 17.46
CA GLU A 22 -5.87 -31.29 18.40
C GLU A 22 -5.83 -30.53 19.73
N ASN A 23 -6.28 -29.26 19.73
CA ASN A 23 -6.35 -28.42 20.92
C ASN A 23 -7.81 -28.00 21.23
N PRO A 24 -8.70 -28.96 21.56
CA PRO A 24 -10.09 -28.67 21.89
C PRO A 24 -10.25 -28.10 23.31
N TYR A 25 -9.14 -27.92 24.03
CA TYR A 25 -9.14 -27.50 25.43
C TYR A 25 -9.66 -26.07 25.60
N SER A 26 -10.59 -25.92 26.54
CA SER A 26 -11.00 -24.62 27.06
C SER A 26 -9.98 -24.12 28.06
N ILE A 27 -9.56 -22.87 27.92
CA ILE A 27 -8.66 -22.21 28.86
C ILE A 27 -9.46 -21.22 29.68
N GLN A 28 -9.15 -21.17 30.98
CA GLN A 28 -9.66 -20.14 31.87
C GLN A 28 -8.86 -18.85 31.68
N LEU A 29 -9.49 -17.86 31.07
CA LEU A 29 -8.99 -16.50 31.02
C LEU A 29 -9.35 -15.81 32.34
N LYS A 30 -8.33 -15.51 33.13
CA LYS A 30 -8.43 -14.65 34.31
C LYS A 30 -7.77 -13.33 34.01
N TYR A 31 -8.56 -12.27 33.88
CA TYR A 31 -8.02 -10.93 33.66
C TYR A 31 -8.39 -10.02 34.83
N TYR A 32 -7.35 -9.56 35.55
CA TYR A 32 -7.44 -8.64 36.70
C TYR A 32 -8.43 -9.02 37.81
N GLY A 33 -8.84 -10.29 37.90
CA GLY A 33 -9.75 -10.79 38.93
C GLY A 33 -11.24 -10.48 38.72
N TYR A 34 -11.63 -9.80 37.64
CA TYR A 34 -13.03 -9.46 37.32
C TYR A 34 -13.57 -10.22 36.11
N LEU A 35 -12.70 -10.58 35.17
CA LEU A 35 -13.06 -11.33 33.97
C LEU A 35 -12.64 -12.78 34.16
N TYR A 36 -13.65 -13.64 34.30
CA TYR A 36 -13.54 -15.09 34.26
C TYR A 36 -14.31 -15.56 33.03
N ALA A 37 -13.58 -15.87 31.98
CA ALA A 37 -14.15 -16.41 30.76
C ALA A 37 -13.47 -17.73 30.43
N GLU A 38 -14.26 -18.78 30.20
CA GLU A 38 -13.76 -20.00 29.61
C GLU A 38 -13.92 -19.88 28.09
N ALA A 39 -12.79 -19.82 27.39
CA ALA A 39 -12.76 -19.76 25.94
C ALA A 39 -11.88 -20.87 25.40
N PRO A 40 -12.28 -21.55 24.31
CA PRO A 40 -11.41 -22.47 23.60
C PRO A 40 -10.13 -21.79 23.12
N LEU A 41 -8.98 -22.47 23.27
CA LEU A 41 -7.67 -21.93 22.89
C LEU A 41 -7.63 -21.46 21.43
N TYR A 42 -8.23 -22.24 20.54
CA TYR A 42 -8.24 -21.93 19.11
C TYR A 42 -8.91 -20.58 18.80
N LEU A 43 -9.93 -20.17 19.55
CA LEU A 43 -10.58 -18.86 19.33
C LEU A 43 -9.64 -17.70 19.64
N ILE A 44 -8.86 -17.81 20.71
CA ILE A 44 -7.91 -16.77 21.13
C ILE A 44 -6.79 -16.66 20.09
N VAL A 45 -6.22 -17.79 19.68
CA VAL A 45 -5.14 -17.84 18.69
C VAL A 45 -5.62 -17.30 17.33
N PHE A 46 -6.80 -17.71 16.88
CA PHE A 46 -7.35 -17.27 15.59
C PHE A 46 -7.72 -15.79 15.62
N GLY A 47 -8.27 -15.31 16.75
CA GLY A 47 -8.57 -13.90 16.95
C GLY A 47 -7.31 -13.03 16.87
N ALA A 48 -6.24 -13.41 17.57
CA ALA A 48 -4.96 -12.71 17.51
C ALA A 48 -4.35 -12.73 16.10
N PHE A 49 -4.41 -13.88 15.42
CA PHE A 49 -3.95 -14.00 14.04
C PHE A 49 -4.73 -13.10 13.08
N LEU A 50 -6.06 -13.10 13.16
CA LEU A 50 -6.92 -12.24 12.34
C LEU A 50 -6.66 -10.76 12.59
N LEU A 51 -6.45 -10.36 13.84
CA LEU A 51 -6.05 -8.98 14.15
C LEU A 51 -4.72 -8.61 13.49
N GLY A 52 -3.75 -9.52 13.46
CA GLY A 52 -2.49 -9.34 12.73
C GLY A 52 -2.70 -9.19 11.21
N VAL A 53 -3.56 -10.02 10.61
CA VAL A 53 -3.91 -9.92 9.18
C VAL A 53 -4.60 -8.59 8.86
N ILE A 54 -5.54 -8.16 9.70
CA ILE A 54 -6.23 -6.87 9.53
C ILE A 54 -5.23 -5.72 9.66
N ALA A 55 -4.37 -5.75 10.68
CA ALA A 55 -3.36 -4.70 10.90
C ALA A 55 -2.40 -4.58 9.71
N THR A 56 -1.89 -5.71 9.20
CA THR A 56 -1.01 -5.72 8.03
C THR A 56 -1.72 -5.25 6.75
N ALA A 57 -2.98 -5.65 6.54
CA ALA A 57 -3.79 -5.17 5.43
C ALA A 57 -4.02 -3.64 5.48
N LEU A 58 -4.29 -3.10 6.67
CA LEU A 58 -4.46 -1.66 6.87
C LEU A 58 -3.17 -0.88 6.60
N LEU A 59 -2.03 -1.35 7.12
CA LEU A 59 -0.72 -0.74 6.86
C LEU A 59 -0.40 -0.75 5.35
N GLY A 60 -0.59 -1.89 4.69
CA GLY A 60 -0.38 -2.00 3.25
C GLY A 60 -1.31 -1.09 2.44
N ALA A 61 -2.56 -0.91 2.87
CA ALA A 61 -3.49 0.02 2.23
C ALA A 61 -3.03 1.48 2.36
N ILE A 62 -2.52 1.88 3.52
CA ILE A 62 -1.98 3.24 3.76
C ILE A 62 -0.76 3.50 2.87
N ASP A 63 0.16 2.55 2.78
CA ASP A 63 1.34 2.69 1.93
C ASP A 63 0.98 2.80 0.45
N ARG A 64 0.00 1.99 0.01
CA ARG A 64 -0.51 2.05 -1.35
C ARG A 64 -1.17 3.40 -1.66
N LEU A 65 -1.90 3.98 -0.72
CA LEU A 65 -2.49 5.31 -0.88
C LEU A 65 -1.42 6.39 -1.03
N ARG A 66 -0.41 6.38 -0.15
CA ARG A 66 0.73 7.31 -0.21
C ARG A 66 1.46 7.19 -1.55
N MET A 67 1.62 5.97 -2.04
CA MET A 67 2.29 5.69 -3.30
C MET A 67 1.50 6.24 -4.50
N THR A 68 0.19 6.01 -4.56
CA THR A 68 -0.68 6.57 -5.61
C THR A 68 -0.69 8.11 -5.60
N LEU A 69 -0.74 8.73 -4.42
CA LEU A 69 -0.67 10.18 -4.30
C LEU A 69 0.67 10.76 -4.77
N ARG A 70 1.78 10.08 -4.48
CA ARG A 70 3.10 10.46 -5.02
C ARG A 70 3.12 10.33 -6.54
N MET A 71 2.61 9.22 -7.08
CA MET A 71 2.51 9.01 -8.53
C MET A 71 1.78 10.18 -9.21
N ASN A 72 0.61 10.56 -8.72
CA ASN A 72 -0.16 11.67 -9.28
C ASN A 72 0.56 13.02 -9.18
N LYS A 73 1.32 13.26 -8.11
CA LYS A 73 2.16 14.47 -8.00
C LYS A 73 3.31 14.46 -9.00
N LEU A 74 3.94 13.30 -9.24
CA LEU A 74 5.00 13.17 -10.25
C LEU A 74 4.46 13.40 -11.66
N TYR A 75 3.32 12.79 -12.03
CA TYR A 75 2.70 13.02 -13.35
C TYR A 75 2.37 14.50 -13.59
N ARG A 76 1.78 15.19 -12.61
CA ARG A 76 1.51 16.63 -12.72
C ARG A 76 2.78 17.46 -12.94
N LYS A 77 3.89 17.09 -12.30
CA LYS A 77 5.17 17.78 -12.52
C LYS A 77 5.72 17.54 -13.92
N ILE A 78 5.54 16.34 -14.47
CA ILE A 78 5.94 16.02 -15.84
C ILE A 78 5.16 16.90 -16.81
N ASP A 79 3.82 16.94 -16.70
CA ASP A 79 2.98 17.79 -17.56
C ASP A 79 3.37 19.27 -17.48
N GLU A 80 3.64 19.79 -16.27
CA GLU A 80 4.04 21.18 -16.08
C GLU A 80 5.42 21.48 -16.71
N LEU A 81 6.37 20.56 -16.59
CA LEU A 81 7.70 20.67 -17.18
C LEU A 81 7.66 20.57 -18.71
N GLU A 82 6.80 19.72 -19.26
CA GLU A 82 6.56 19.62 -20.70
C GLU A 82 5.94 20.90 -21.25
N GLN A 83 4.93 21.46 -20.58
CA GLN A 83 4.31 22.74 -20.97
C GLN A 83 5.31 23.91 -20.94
N LYS A 84 6.19 23.96 -19.92
CA LYS A 84 7.25 24.98 -19.83
C LYS A 84 8.29 24.84 -20.95
N ASN A 85 8.71 23.62 -21.27
CA ASN A 85 9.60 23.41 -22.41
C ASN A 85 8.94 23.86 -23.72
N LEU A 86 7.68 23.48 -23.93
CA LEU A 86 6.94 23.85 -25.13
C LEU A 86 6.80 25.37 -25.27
N SER A 87 6.52 26.09 -24.19
CA SER A 87 6.40 27.55 -24.20
C SER A 87 7.73 28.26 -24.40
N LEU A 88 8.83 27.73 -23.86
CA LEU A 88 10.19 28.22 -24.11
C LEU A 88 10.61 28.02 -25.58
N MET A 89 10.35 26.85 -26.16
CA MET A 89 10.61 26.59 -27.58
C MET A 89 9.79 27.54 -28.47
N ARG A 90 8.52 27.78 -28.14
CA ARG A 90 7.66 28.75 -28.85
C ARG A 90 8.17 30.18 -28.72
N GLY A 91 8.58 30.60 -27.51
CA GLY A 91 9.13 31.93 -27.26
C GLY A 91 10.44 32.20 -28.02
N SER A 92 11.31 31.20 -28.13
CA SER A 92 12.55 31.29 -28.90
C SER A 92 12.34 31.42 -30.42
N SER A 93 11.22 30.91 -30.95
CA SER A 93 10.86 31.05 -32.37
C SER A 93 10.26 32.41 -32.77
N THR A 94 9.89 33.24 -31.79
CA THR A 94 9.34 34.59 -32.00
C THR A 94 10.35 35.73 -31.83
N GLN A 95 11.62 35.42 -31.56
CA GLN A 95 12.67 36.44 -31.54
C GLN A 95 12.88 36.95 -32.97
N PRO A 96 12.56 38.22 -33.31
CA PRO A 96 12.86 38.77 -34.62
C PRO A 96 14.38 38.71 -34.81
N PRO A 97 14.88 38.50 -36.04
CA PRO A 97 16.32 38.48 -36.30
C PRO A 97 16.95 39.76 -35.73
N PRO A 98 18.17 39.69 -35.15
CA PRO A 98 18.83 40.87 -34.61
C PRO A 98 18.85 41.94 -35.71
N SER A 99 18.35 43.14 -35.39
CA SER A 99 18.37 44.28 -36.31
C SER A 99 19.81 44.48 -36.77
N GLN A 100 20.10 44.15 -38.04
CA GLN A 100 21.39 44.44 -38.65
C GLN A 100 21.65 45.95 -38.50
N PRO A 101 22.82 46.36 -37.98
CA PRO A 101 23.13 47.78 -37.83
C PRO A 101 23.00 48.49 -39.18
N PRO A 102 22.43 49.70 -39.22
CA PRO A 102 22.34 50.45 -40.45
C PRO A 102 23.73 50.93 -40.89
N GLY A 103 24.12 50.57 -42.10
CA GLY A 103 25.34 51.03 -42.78
C GLY A 103 26.30 49.88 -43.06
N VAL A 104 26.80 49.69 -44.28
CA VAL A 104 27.30 50.71 -45.20
C VAL A 104 26.92 50.35 -46.64
N MET A 105 26.66 51.38 -47.45
CA MET A 105 26.51 51.32 -48.91
C MET A 105 27.70 50.67 -49.59
#